data_AF-A0A2Z7AFC9-F1
#
_entry.id   AF-A0A2Z7AFC9-F1
#
_cell.length_a   1.000
_cell.length_b   1.000
_cell.length_c   1.000
_cell.angle_alpha   90.00
_cell.angle_beta   90.00
_cell.angle_gamma   90.00
#
_symmetry.space_group_name_H-M   'P 1'
#
loop_
_entity.id
_entity.type
_entity.pdbx_description
1 polymer ?
#
loop_
_entity_poly.entity_id
_entity_poly.type
_entity_poly.pdbx_seq_one_letter_code
_entity_poly.pdbx_strand_id
1 'polypeptide(L)'
;MPPKRTRAQGTGETSNTEIIAQGSKNPTLTAAQIAELVATTVAQILANRPESRPQPDQQSEEIRKLQEEIESLKRERSSTPPPPPAREVHFSAEVLAAPTHQIFECGRV
;
A
#
# COMPACT_ATOMS: atom_id res chain seq x y z
N MET A 1 27.25 -34.05 -40.30
CA MET A 1 27.05 -34.76 -39.02
C MET A 1 27.11 -33.75 -37.87
N PRO A 2 26.16 -33.70 -36.93
CA PRO A 2 26.21 -32.74 -35.82
C PRO A 2 26.90 -33.34 -34.56
N PRO A 3 27.54 -32.51 -33.72
CA PRO A 3 28.36 -32.98 -32.61
C PRO A 3 27.53 -33.41 -31.39
N LYS A 4 28.03 -34.43 -30.68
CA LYS A 4 27.42 -35.07 -29.51
C LYS A 4 27.30 -34.06 -28.35
N ARG A 5 26.08 -33.86 -27.82
CA ARG A 5 25.84 -33.12 -26.58
C ARG A 5 26.00 -34.03 -25.36
N THR A 6 26.96 -33.71 -24.51
CA THR A 6 27.14 -34.34 -23.19
C THR A 6 26.01 -33.93 -22.26
N ARG A 7 25.22 -34.90 -21.80
CA ARG A 7 24.16 -34.71 -20.79
C ARG A 7 24.80 -34.75 -19.41
N ALA A 8 24.99 -33.58 -18.79
CA ALA A 8 25.30 -33.50 -17.36
C ALA A 8 24.03 -33.88 -16.58
N GLN A 9 24.09 -35.01 -15.88
CA GLN A 9 23.04 -35.51 -15.02
C GLN A 9 23.23 -34.87 -13.63
N GLY A 10 22.77 -33.64 -13.49
CA GLY A 10 22.63 -32.97 -12.19
C GLY A 10 21.22 -33.24 -11.67
N THR A 11 21.04 -34.37 -10.98
CA THR A 11 19.83 -34.62 -10.16
C THR A 11 19.94 -33.76 -8.91
N GLY A 12 19.69 -32.46 -9.07
CA GLY A 12 19.41 -31.55 -7.96
C GLY A 12 17.90 -31.51 -7.77
N GLU A 13 17.46 -31.92 -6.59
CA GLU A 13 16.08 -32.03 -6.17
C GLU A 13 15.35 -30.68 -6.33
N THR A 14 14.59 -30.49 -7.41
CA THR A 14 13.65 -29.38 -7.54
C THR A 14 12.27 -29.83 -7.08
N SER A 15 12.11 -30.01 -5.77
CA SER A 15 10.81 -30.24 -5.11
C SER A 15 10.14 -28.95 -4.63
N ASN A 16 10.57 -27.79 -5.16
CA ASN A 16 9.99 -26.50 -4.84
C ASN A 16 9.30 -25.93 -6.09
N THR A 17 7.97 -25.76 -6.03
CA THR A 17 7.05 -25.11 -7.00
C THR A 17 6.08 -25.99 -7.81
N GLU A 18 5.64 -27.13 -7.27
CA GLU A 18 4.39 -27.80 -7.72
C GLU A 18 3.28 -27.70 -6.65
N ILE A 19 2.92 -26.49 -6.21
CA ILE A 19 1.73 -26.28 -5.36
C ILE A 19 0.98 -25.02 -5.81
N ILE A 20 0.84 -24.77 -7.10
CA ILE A 20 -0.07 -23.71 -7.59
C ILE A 20 -0.80 -24.20 -8.83
N ALA A 21 -1.50 -25.33 -8.73
CA ALA A 21 -2.43 -25.75 -9.78
C ALA A 21 -3.45 -26.79 -9.30
N GLN A 22 -4.09 -26.60 -8.14
CA GLN A 22 -5.31 -27.35 -7.89
C GLN A 22 -6.26 -26.56 -7.00
N GLY A 23 -7.41 -26.18 -7.58
CA GLY A 23 -8.46 -25.40 -6.93
C GLY A 23 -8.80 -26.01 -5.57
N SER A 24 -8.36 -25.35 -4.50
CA SER A 24 -8.43 -25.91 -3.17
C SER A 24 -9.84 -25.67 -2.61
N LYS A 25 -10.63 -26.75 -2.57
CA LYS A 25 -11.69 -26.90 -1.57
C LYS A 25 -10.96 -26.91 -0.21
N ASN A 26 -11.11 -25.82 0.57
CA ASN A 26 -10.42 -25.51 1.83
C ASN A 26 -9.65 -26.70 2.45
N PRO A 27 -8.31 -26.81 2.30
CA PRO A 27 -7.56 -27.84 2.97
C PRO A 27 -7.69 -27.64 4.48
N THR A 28 -8.15 -28.67 5.19
CA THR A 28 -8.16 -28.66 6.65
C THR A 28 -6.71 -28.62 7.13
N LEU A 29 -6.25 -27.44 7.54
CA LEU A 29 -4.90 -27.26 8.08
C LEU A 29 -4.81 -27.98 9.42
N THR A 30 -3.76 -28.78 9.59
CA THR A 30 -3.45 -29.39 10.88
C THR A 30 -2.85 -28.35 11.82
N ALA A 31 -3.00 -28.56 13.13
CA ALA A 31 -2.43 -27.67 14.14
C ALA A 31 -0.90 -27.48 13.97
N ALA A 32 -0.19 -28.50 13.50
CA ALA A 32 1.25 -28.43 13.21
C ALA A 32 1.56 -27.46 12.08
N GLN A 33 0.81 -27.50 10.98
CA GLN A 33 0.99 -26.58 9.84
C GLN A 33 0.67 -25.14 10.23
N ILE A 34 -0.36 -24.94 11.07
CA ILE A 34 -0.69 -23.62 11.60
C ILE A 34 0.44 -23.13 12.51
N ALA A 35 0.95 -23.97 13.40
CA ALA A 35 2.05 -23.62 14.29
C ALA A 35 3.32 -23.27 13.50
N GLU A 36 3.64 -24.02 12.44
CA GLU A 36 4.77 -23.75 11.56
C GLU A 36 4.59 -22.43 10.80
N LEU A 37 3.42 -22.18 10.23
CA LEU A 37 3.12 -20.91 9.55
C LEU A 37 3.25 -19.73 10.51
N VAL A 38 2.74 -19.85 11.74
CA VAL A 38 2.86 -18.80 12.75
C VAL A 38 4.32 -18.61 13.17
N ALA A 39 5.05 -19.70 13.43
CA ALA A 39 6.46 -19.65 13.85
C ALA A 39 7.34 -18.98 12.79
N THR A 40 7.17 -19.38 11.52
CA THR A 40 7.89 -18.79 10.39
C THR A 40 7.54 -17.32 10.20
N THR A 41 6.26 -16.96 10.30
CA THR A 41 5.82 -15.56 10.21
C THR A 41 6.40 -14.70 11.33
N VAL A 42 6.37 -15.20 12.57
CA VAL A 42 6.97 -14.50 13.72
C VAL A 42 8.48 -14.35 13.53
N ALA A 43 9.17 -15.41 13.10
CA ALA A 43 10.60 -15.35 12.81
C ALA A 43 10.93 -14.31 11.74
N GLN A 44 10.13 -14.22 10.67
CA GLN A 44 10.28 -13.20 9.63
C GLN A 44 10.04 -11.79 10.16
N ILE A 45 9.01 -11.57 10.98
CA ILE A 45 8.74 -10.25 11.58
C ILE A 45 9.91 -9.82 12.47
N LEU A 46 10.47 -10.76 13.24
CA LEU A 46 11.61 -10.51 14.10
C LEU A 46 12.90 -10.28 13.29
N ALA A 47 13.13 -11.03 12.23
CA ALA A 47 14.29 -10.88 11.35
C ALA A 47 14.26 -9.57 10.55
N ASN A 48 13.06 -9.11 10.15
CA ASN A 48 12.87 -7.85 9.45
C ASN A 48 12.65 -6.66 10.40
N ARG A 49 12.74 -6.87 11.72
CA ARG A 49 12.59 -5.78 12.69
C ARG A 49 13.78 -4.83 12.52
N PRO A 50 13.54 -3.53 12.31
CA PRO A 50 14.62 -2.54 12.38
C PRO A 50 15.27 -2.63 13.76
N GLU A 51 16.52 -3.08 13.79
CA GLU A 51 17.29 -3.34 15.01
C GLU A 51 17.52 -2.04 15.81
N SER A 52 17.52 -0.91 15.11
CA SER A 52 17.57 0.42 15.68
C SER A 52 16.17 1.00 15.78
N ARG A 53 15.55 0.89 16.96
CA ARG A 53 14.75 2.05 17.40
C ARG A 53 15.76 3.20 17.50
N PRO A 54 15.56 4.32 16.78
CA PRO A 54 16.50 5.42 16.91
C PRO A 54 16.54 5.80 18.40
N GLN A 55 17.73 6.05 18.93
CA GLN A 55 17.87 6.45 20.33
C GLN A 55 16.90 7.61 20.61
N PRO A 56 16.30 7.69 21.80
CA PRO A 56 15.36 8.77 22.12
C PRO A 56 15.92 10.16 21.76
N ASP A 57 17.22 10.35 21.98
CA ASP A 57 17.93 11.58 21.62
C ASP A 57 17.99 11.79 20.10
N GLN A 58 18.29 10.75 19.32
CA GLN A 58 18.27 10.78 17.85
C GLN A 58 16.86 11.10 17.31
N GLN A 59 15.82 10.52 17.90
CA GLN A 59 14.44 10.83 17.52
C GLN A 59 14.09 12.30 17.82
N SER A 60 14.53 12.80 18.97
CA SER A 60 14.27 14.20 19.36
C SER A 60 14.94 15.20 18.42
N GLU A 61 16.16 14.91 17.96
CA GLU A 61 16.90 15.73 17.01
C GLU A 61 16.23 15.72 15.63
N GLU A 62 15.77 14.56 15.16
CA GLU A 62 15.02 14.43 13.90
C GLU A 62 13.69 15.20 13.95
N ILE A 63 12.97 15.10 15.07
CA ILE A 63 11.73 15.86 15.29
C ILE A 63 12.02 17.36 15.29
N ARG A 64 13.08 17.81 15.98
CA ARG A 64 13.47 19.22 16.00
C ARG A 64 13.81 19.73 14.61
N LYS A 65 14.55 18.95 13.82
CA LYS A 65 14.91 19.29 12.44
C LYS A 65 13.68 19.42 11.55
N LEU A 66 12.72 18.48 11.65
CA LEU A 66 11.48 18.54 10.89
C LEU A 66 10.63 19.77 11.27
N GLN A 67 10.59 20.14 12.56
CA GLN A 67 9.88 21.32 13.01
C GLN A 67 10.48 22.62 12.42
N GLU A 68 11.80 22.72 12.39
CA GLU A 68 12.51 23.86 11.79
C GLU A 68 12.24 23.95 10.28
N GLU A 69 12.25 22.82 9.57
CA GLU A 69 11.91 22.77 8.14
C GLU A 69 10.47 23.24 7.89
N ILE A 70 9.51 22.78 8.70
CA ILE A 70 8.12 23.23 8.61
C ILE A 70 8.01 24.73 8.87
N GLU A 71 8.74 25.27 9.86
CA GLU A 71 8.72 26.71 10.14
C GLU A 71 9.31 27.52 8.97
N SER A 72 10.42 27.05 8.40
CA SER A 72 11.05 27.65 7.22
C SER A 72 10.09 27.66 6.02
N LEU A 73 9.44 26.52 5.73
CA LEU A 73 8.46 26.41 4.65
C LEU A 73 7.22 27.30 4.89
N LYS A 74 6.75 27.40 6.14
CA LYS A 74 5.66 28.33 6.49
C LYS A 74 6.09 29.78 6.29
N ARG A 75 7.32 30.13 6.65
CA ARG A 75 7.89 31.47 6.46
C ARG A 75 8.00 31.80 4.97
N GLU A 76 8.54 30.90 4.16
CA GLU A 76 8.61 31.02 2.69
C GLU A 76 7.21 31.16 2.07
N ARG A 77 6.25 30.35 2.51
CA ARG A 77 4.87 30.45 2.05
C ARG A 77 4.21 31.76 2.47
N SER A 78 4.58 32.31 3.62
CA SER A 78 4.07 33.60 4.11
C SER A 78 4.71 34.82 3.44
N SER A 79 5.90 34.69 2.86
CA SER A 79 6.53 35.74 2.04
C SER A 79 6.00 35.74 0.60
N THR A 80 5.37 34.65 0.17
CA THR A 80 4.64 34.60 -1.09
C THR A 80 3.32 35.37 -0.93
N PRO A 81 2.96 36.28 -1.86
CA PRO A 81 1.67 36.95 -1.83
C PRO A 81 0.54 35.91 -1.71
N PRO A 82 -0.53 36.20 -0.94
CA PRO A 82 -1.67 35.30 -0.89
C PRO A 82 -2.14 35.03 -2.32
N PRO A 83 -2.51 33.78 -2.66
CA PRO A 83 -3.07 33.50 -3.96
C PRO A 83 -4.23 34.48 -4.20
N PRO A 84 -4.38 35.03 -5.42
CA PRO A 84 -5.49 35.91 -5.71
C PRO A 84 -6.77 35.21 -5.27
N PRO A 85 -7.72 35.95 -4.66
CA PRO A 85 -8.98 35.37 -4.20
C PRO A 85 -9.53 34.50 -5.32
N ALA A 86 -9.83 33.24 -4.99
CA ALA A 86 -10.45 32.31 -5.93
C ALA A 86 -11.61 33.09 -6.54
N ARG A 87 -11.56 33.30 -7.87
CA ARG A 87 -12.61 34.04 -8.56
C ARG A 87 -13.91 33.38 -8.13
N GLU A 88 -14.71 34.10 -7.36
CA GLU A 88 -16.04 33.66 -6.98
C GLU A 88 -16.79 33.56 -8.30
N VAL A 89 -16.83 32.35 -8.85
CA VAL A 89 -17.68 32.05 -9.98
C VAL A 89 -19.08 32.11 -9.39
N HIS A 90 -19.68 33.29 -9.48
CA HIS A 90 -21.10 33.46 -9.25
C HIS A 90 -21.79 32.57 -10.29
N PHE A 91 -22.16 31.35 -9.88
CA PHE A 91 -23.10 30.56 -10.63
C PHE A 91 -24.39 31.39 -10.70
N SER A 92 -24.79 31.80 -11.91
CA SER A 92 -26.07 32.46 -12.12
C SER A 92 -27.17 31.58 -11.53
N ALA A 93 -28.07 32.18 -10.75
CA ALA A 93 -29.22 31.49 -10.14
C ALA A 93 -30.10 30.75 -11.15
N GLU A 94 -29.97 31.08 -12.44
CA GLU A 94 -30.63 30.40 -13.56
C GLU A 94 -30.22 28.92 -13.73
N VAL A 95 -29.04 28.49 -13.26
CA VAL A 95 -28.65 27.06 -13.26
C VAL A 95 -29.29 26.30 -12.09
N LEU A 96 -29.58 26.96 -10.97
CA LEU A 96 -30.30 26.39 -9.82
C LEU A 96 -31.82 26.32 -10.03
N ALA A 97 -32.34 27.00 -11.06
CA ALA A 97 -33.76 27.01 -11.42
C ALA A 97 -34.14 25.91 -12.42
N ALA A 98 -33.24 24.99 -12.76
CA ALA A 98 -33.65 23.77 -13.44
C ALA A 98 -34.44 22.91 -12.44
N PRO A 99 -35.72 22.58 -12.69
CA PRO A 99 -36.45 21.68 -11.83
C PRO A 99 -35.68 20.35 -11.79
N THR A 100 -35.28 19.95 -10.59
CA THR A 100 -34.81 18.59 -10.35
C THR A 100 -35.89 17.67 -10.90
N HIS A 101 -35.56 16.89 -11.93
CA HIS A 101 -36.44 15.85 -12.43
C HIS A 101 -36.76 14.93 -11.25
N GLN A 102 -37.92 15.17 -10.63
CA GLN A 102 -38.47 14.28 -9.63
C GLN A 102 -38.62 12.92 -10.30
N ILE A 103 -37.94 11.94 -9.70
CA ILE A 103 -38.05 10.54 -10.02
C ILE A 103 -39.54 10.18 -9.88
N PHE A 104 -40.24 10.05 -11.02
CA PHE A 104 -41.57 9.47 -11.05
C PHE A 104 -41.41 7.95 -11.10
N GLU A 105 -41.57 7.30 -9.94
CA GLU A 105 -41.99 5.91 -9.83
C GLU A 105 -43.28 5.73 -10.65
N CYS A 106 -43.22 4.92 -11.71
CA CYS A 106 -44.42 4.53 -12.46
C CYS A 106 -44.42 3.01 -12.64
N GLY A 107 -45.25 2.35 -11.84
CA GLY A 107 -46.06 1.23 -12.30
C GLY A 107 -45.54 -0.18 -12.00
N ARG A 108 -45.94 -0.72 -10.84
CA ARG A 108 -46.18 -2.15 -10.66
C ARG A 108 -47.68 -2.40 -10.81
N VAL A 109 -48.11 -2.98 -11.93
CA VAL A 109 -49.30 -3.86 -12.05
C VAL A 109 -48.99 -4.90 -13.11
#